data_AF-A0A2S6UDI3-F1
#
_entry.id   AF-A0A2S6UDI3-F1
#
_cell.length_a   1.000
_cell.length_b   1.000
_cell.length_c   1.000
_cell.angle_alpha   90.00
_cell.angle_beta   90.00
_cell.angle_gamma   90.00
#
_symmetry.space_group_name_H-M   'P 1'
#
loop_
_entity.id
_entity.type
_entity.pdbx_description
1 polymer ?
#
loop_
_entity_poly.entity_id
_entity_poly.type
_entity_poly.pdbx_seq_one_letter_code
_entity_poly.pdbx_strand_id
1 'polypeptide(L)'
;MFLLLDNYDSFTYNLRHYLGELGAEVQVRRNDAVSADEALALGAEGIVISPGPCDPDKAGICLDVIEKAAGRLPILGVCLGHQCIGQFFGGTVVRAPKPMHGKISEITHTGTGVLAGLPSPFKATRYHSLTIEPDSLPDCLEITAESDDGVIQGLSHRDLPIHGVQFHPESISSEHGHQLIQNFLDISRTQEAA
;
A
#
# COMPACT_ATOMS: atom_id res chain seq x y z
N MET A 1 1.80 -16.01 8.22
CA MET A 1 1.29 -14.85 9.01
C MET A 1 1.75 -13.56 8.33
N PHE A 2 0.89 -12.54 8.28
CA PHE A 2 1.17 -11.21 7.72
C PHE A 2 1.34 -10.17 8.81
N LEU A 3 2.29 -9.25 8.62
CA LEU A 3 2.47 -8.10 9.48
C LEU A 3 1.68 -6.91 8.92
N LEU A 4 0.80 -6.33 9.73
CA LEU A 4 0.14 -5.06 9.43
C LEU A 4 0.69 -3.96 10.34
N LEU A 5 1.40 -3.00 9.74
CA LEU A 5 1.89 -1.82 10.45
C LEU A 5 0.79 -0.76 10.53
N ASP A 6 0.33 -0.52 11.76
CA ASP A 6 -0.70 0.46 12.10
C ASP A 6 -0.08 1.86 12.28
N ASN A 7 -0.44 2.78 11.39
CA ASN A 7 -0.10 4.19 11.47
C ASN A 7 -1.19 5.03 12.17
N TYR A 8 -1.89 4.43 13.15
CA TYR A 8 -2.94 5.06 13.95
C TYR A 8 -4.16 5.53 13.13
N ASP A 9 -4.51 4.76 12.10
CA ASP A 9 -5.62 5.07 11.23
C ASP A 9 -6.89 4.28 11.59
N SER A 10 -8.05 4.89 11.33
CA SER A 10 -9.34 4.27 11.63
C SER A 10 -9.65 3.07 10.71
N PHE A 11 -8.99 2.99 9.55
CA PHE A 11 -9.18 1.94 8.57
C PHE A 11 -8.21 0.76 8.71
N THR A 12 -7.19 0.84 9.59
CA THR A 12 -6.25 -0.27 9.82
C THR A 12 -6.96 -1.58 10.13
N TYR A 13 -8.00 -1.54 10.99
CA TYR A 13 -8.73 -2.76 11.33
C TYR A 13 -9.62 -3.25 10.20
N ASN A 14 -10.07 -2.41 9.27
CA ASN A 14 -10.77 -2.89 8.07
C ASN A 14 -9.82 -3.70 7.17
N LEU A 15 -8.57 -3.23 6.98
CA LEU A 15 -7.53 -4.02 6.30
C LEU A 15 -7.30 -5.36 7.01
N ARG A 16 -7.15 -5.34 8.35
CA ARG A 16 -7.02 -6.56 9.16
C ARG A 16 -8.19 -7.52 8.92
N HIS A 17 -9.43 -7.02 8.90
CA HIS A 17 -10.61 -7.86 8.68
C HIS A 17 -10.60 -8.47 7.28
N TYR A 18 -10.35 -7.68 6.22
CA TYR A 18 -10.32 -8.21 4.85
C TYR A 18 -9.22 -9.26 4.66
N LEU A 19 -8.02 -9.02 5.19
CA LEU A 19 -6.94 -10.02 5.21
C LEU A 19 -7.39 -11.31 5.92
N GLY A 20 -8.03 -11.20 7.08
CA GLY A 20 -8.53 -12.34 7.85
C GLY A 20 -9.66 -13.10 7.16
N GLU A 21 -10.58 -12.40 6.49
CA GLU A 21 -11.66 -12.99 5.69
C GLU A 21 -11.12 -13.83 4.52
N LEU A 22 -9.96 -13.44 3.98
CA LEU A 22 -9.22 -14.17 2.94
C LEU A 22 -8.29 -15.26 3.51
N GLY A 23 -8.41 -15.55 4.82
CA GLY A 23 -7.70 -16.63 5.49
C GLY A 23 -6.26 -16.30 5.89
N ALA A 24 -5.85 -15.03 5.87
CA ALA A 24 -4.55 -14.63 6.37
C ALA A 24 -4.56 -14.51 7.91
N GLU A 25 -3.57 -15.09 8.58
CA GLU A 25 -3.28 -14.76 9.98
C GLU A 25 -2.57 -13.40 10.01
N VAL A 26 -3.13 -12.41 10.72
CA VAL A 26 -2.61 -11.03 10.73
C VAL A 26 -2.16 -10.61 12.13
N GLN A 27 -0.90 -10.19 12.22
CA GLN A 27 -0.33 -9.58 13.40
C GLN A 27 -0.22 -8.07 13.20
N VAL A 28 -0.95 -7.30 14.03
CA VAL A 28 -0.91 -5.84 13.98
C VAL A 28 0.16 -5.31 14.93
N ARG A 29 0.99 -4.37 14.47
CA ARG A 29 1.95 -3.62 15.27
C ARG A 29 1.88 -2.15 14.93
N ARG A 30 1.89 -1.28 15.94
CA ARG A 30 1.98 0.16 15.70
C ARG A 30 3.38 0.51 15.22
N ASN A 31 3.45 1.54 14.38
CA ASN A 31 4.69 2.01 13.75
C ASN A 31 5.76 2.52 14.74
N ASP A 32 5.45 2.64 16.02
CA ASP A 32 6.31 3.15 17.09
C ASP A 32 6.47 2.15 18.25
N ALA A 33 5.78 1.00 18.21
CA ALA A 33 5.74 0.04 19.30
C ALA A 33 6.85 -1.02 19.24
N VAL A 34 7.49 -1.18 18.08
CA VAL A 34 8.60 -2.10 17.84
C VAL A 34 9.60 -1.44 16.89
N SER A 35 10.85 -1.86 16.92
CA SER A 35 11.82 -1.52 15.88
C SER A 35 11.56 -2.28 14.59
N ALA A 36 12.12 -1.80 13.47
CA ALA A 36 12.05 -2.52 12.20
C ALA A 36 12.68 -3.93 12.27
N ASP A 37 13.76 -4.11 13.04
CA ASP A 37 14.39 -5.44 13.20
C ASP A 37 13.48 -6.40 13.97
N GLU A 38 12.86 -5.94 15.06
CA GLU A 38 11.90 -6.75 15.83
C GLU A 38 10.67 -7.09 14.99
N ALA A 39 10.17 -6.15 14.19
CA ALA A 39 9.05 -6.37 13.29
C ALA A 39 9.34 -7.46 12.25
N LEU A 40 10.52 -7.42 11.62
CA LEU A 40 10.94 -8.40 10.62
C LEU A 40 11.28 -9.77 11.24
N ALA A 41 11.75 -9.80 12.50
CA ALA A 41 12.02 -11.02 13.23
C ALA A 41 10.77 -11.84 13.59
N LEU A 42 9.55 -11.29 13.38
CA LEU A 42 8.29 -12.01 13.58
C LEU A 42 8.06 -13.13 12.55
N GLY A 43 8.80 -13.15 11.44
CA GLY A 43 8.67 -14.19 10.41
C GLY A 43 7.39 -14.05 9.58
N ALA A 44 7.06 -12.83 9.17
CA ALA A 44 5.91 -12.57 8.30
C ALA A 44 6.20 -12.98 6.84
N GLU A 45 5.19 -13.51 6.14
CA GLU A 45 5.26 -13.86 4.71
C GLU A 45 5.06 -12.63 3.80
N GLY A 46 4.51 -11.54 4.36
CA GLY A 46 4.32 -10.27 3.69
C GLY A 46 3.97 -9.16 4.68
N ILE A 47 4.22 -7.91 4.26
CA ILE A 47 4.02 -6.72 5.09
C ILE A 47 2.97 -5.82 4.45
N VAL A 48 2.01 -5.36 5.23
CA VAL A 48 1.06 -4.32 4.84
C VAL A 48 1.32 -3.07 5.67
N ILE A 49 1.50 -1.92 5.03
CA ILE A 49 1.66 -0.63 5.68
C ILE A 49 0.34 0.14 5.54
N SER A 50 -0.33 0.41 6.66
CA SER A 50 -1.67 0.99 6.69
C SER A 50 -1.67 2.47 6.26
N PRO A 51 -2.87 3.04 5.99
CA PRO A 51 -3.07 4.48 5.97
C PRO A 51 -2.68 5.14 7.30
N GLY A 52 -2.54 6.46 7.30
CA GLY A 52 -2.25 7.27 8.49
C GLY A 52 -2.44 8.76 8.23
N PRO A 53 -2.51 9.59 9.29
CA PRO A 53 -2.84 11.01 9.18
C PRO A 53 -1.63 11.93 8.87
N CYS A 54 -0.41 11.41 8.87
CA CYS A 54 0.83 12.18 8.77
C CYS A 54 1.55 11.98 7.41
N ASP A 55 2.64 12.73 7.20
CA ASP A 55 3.57 12.54 6.08
C ASP A 55 4.50 11.34 6.36
N PRO A 56 5.10 10.68 5.34
CA PRO A 56 5.99 9.52 5.53
C PRO A 56 7.14 9.73 6.53
N ASP A 57 7.73 10.93 6.58
CA ASP A 57 8.81 11.27 7.54
C ASP A 57 8.40 11.14 9.01
N LYS A 58 7.09 11.09 9.29
CA LYS A 58 6.52 10.98 10.63
C LYS A 58 5.84 9.62 10.85
N ALA A 59 6.00 8.67 9.93
CA ALA A 59 5.34 7.37 9.95
C ALA A 59 6.12 6.30 10.74
N GLY A 60 6.82 6.71 11.81
CA GLY A 60 7.59 5.81 12.67
C GLY A 60 8.59 4.95 11.87
N ILE A 61 8.58 3.64 12.09
CA ILE A 61 9.50 2.69 11.45
C ILE A 61 9.21 2.39 9.98
N CYS A 62 8.19 3.01 9.34
CA CYS A 62 7.73 2.56 8.01
C CYS A 62 8.84 2.58 6.95
N LEU A 63 9.64 3.66 6.89
CA LEU A 63 10.74 3.76 5.92
C LEU A 63 11.84 2.72 6.22
N ASP A 64 12.21 2.54 7.49
CA ASP A 64 13.20 1.54 7.92
C ASP A 64 12.73 0.10 7.60
N VAL A 65 11.42 -0.17 7.73
CA VAL A 65 10.85 -1.46 7.37
C VAL A 65 10.93 -1.68 5.87
N ILE A 66 10.62 -0.67 5.05
CA ILE A 66 10.76 -0.77 3.59
C ILE A 66 12.23 -1.04 3.22
N GLU A 67 13.17 -0.30 3.81
CA GLU A 67 14.60 -0.49 3.59
C GLU A 67 15.05 -1.93 3.87
N LYS A 68 14.68 -2.46 5.03
CA LYS A 68 15.15 -3.77 5.49
C LYS A 68 14.40 -4.94 4.89
N ALA A 69 13.18 -4.73 4.38
CA ALA A 69 12.35 -5.74 3.75
C ALA A 69 12.49 -5.76 2.21
N ALA A 70 12.92 -4.67 1.58
CA ALA A 70 13.11 -4.63 0.13
C ALA A 70 14.07 -5.74 -0.34
N GLY A 71 13.65 -6.50 -1.36
CA GLY A 71 14.39 -7.65 -1.85
C GLY A 71 14.29 -8.92 -1.01
N ARG A 72 13.54 -8.90 0.11
CA ARG A 72 13.41 -10.02 1.04
C ARG A 72 11.97 -10.42 1.30
N LEU A 73 11.07 -9.45 1.40
CA LEU A 73 9.66 -9.66 1.67
C LEU A 73 8.78 -8.80 0.75
N PRO A 74 7.62 -9.33 0.32
CA PRO A 74 6.58 -8.54 -0.31
C PRO A 74 6.04 -7.44 0.60
N ILE A 75 5.73 -6.28 0.02
CA ILE A 75 5.17 -5.12 0.73
C ILE A 75 3.98 -4.57 -0.04
N LEU A 76 2.87 -4.35 0.67
CA LEU A 76 1.72 -3.56 0.20
C LEU A 76 1.58 -2.29 1.03
N GLY A 77 1.71 -1.13 0.39
CA GLY A 77 1.43 0.17 1.01
C GLY A 77 0.04 0.69 0.65
N VAL A 78 -0.76 1.08 1.63
CA VAL A 78 -2.08 1.70 1.41
C VAL A 78 -2.07 3.14 1.90
N CYS A 79 -2.47 4.07 1.03
CA CYS A 79 -2.51 5.52 1.30
C CYS A 79 -1.17 6.08 1.82
N LEU A 80 -1.00 6.27 3.12
CA LEU A 80 0.31 6.63 3.70
C LEU A 80 1.37 5.58 3.38
N GLY A 81 1.05 4.29 3.43
CA GLY A 81 1.99 3.23 3.05
C GLY A 81 2.46 3.33 1.59
N HIS A 82 1.56 3.73 0.68
CA HIS A 82 1.91 4.01 -0.71
C HIS A 82 2.87 5.20 -0.84
N GLN A 83 2.64 6.26 -0.06
CA GLN A 83 3.52 7.42 -0.02
C GLN A 83 4.89 7.08 0.57
N CYS A 84 4.95 6.25 1.62
CA CYS A 84 6.21 5.75 2.18
C CYS A 84 7.03 4.97 1.14
N ILE A 85 6.38 4.10 0.35
CA ILE A 85 7.05 3.37 -0.73
C ILE A 85 7.60 4.34 -1.78
N GLY A 86 6.77 5.26 -2.27
CA GLY A 86 7.21 6.27 -3.24
C GLY A 86 8.40 7.08 -2.73
N GLN A 87 8.30 7.59 -1.51
CA GLN A 87 9.35 8.41 -0.90
C GLN A 87 10.64 7.62 -0.68
N PHE A 88 10.55 6.39 -0.17
CA PHE A 88 11.73 5.57 0.09
C PHE A 88 12.57 5.34 -1.16
N PHE A 89 11.94 5.09 -2.30
CA PHE A 89 12.66 4.85 -3.56
C PHE A 89 13.10 6.15 -4.27
N GLY A 90 12.70 7.32 -3.79
CA GLY A 90 13.18 8.62 -4.28
C GLY A 90 12.11 9.54 -4.89
N GLY A 91 10.84 9.14 -4.86
CA GLY A 91 9.73 10.01 -5.25
C GLY A 91 9.47 11.12 -4.23
N THR A 92 9.03 12.28 -4.70
CA THR A 92 8.68 13.43 -3.85
C THR A 92 7.19 13.37 -3.49
N VAL A 93 6.87 13.46 -2.20
CA VAL A 93 5.49 13.60 -1.73
C VAL A 93 5.11 15.07 -1.64
N VAL A 94 4.09 15.46 -2.38
CA VAL A 94 3.58 16.83 -2.52
C VAL A 94 2.11 16.91 -2.14
N ARG A 95 1.56 18.12 -2.06
CA ARG A 95 0.12 18.33 -1.88
C ARG A 95 -0.65 17.84 -3.11
N ALA A 96 -1.71 17.08 -2.88
CA ALA A 96 -2.62 16.70 -3.96
C ALA A 96 -3.32 17.94 -4.53
N PRO A 97 -3.66 17.96 -5.84
CA PRO A 97 -4.35 19.10 -6.47
C PRO A 97 -5.66 19.48 -5.77
N LYS A 98 -6.34 18.49 -5.19
CA LYS A 98 -7.57 18.66 -4.40
C LYS A 98 -7.53 17.73 -3.19
N PRO A 99 -7.94 18.20 -1.99
CA PRO A 99 -8.10 17.31 -0.85
C PRO A 99 -9.30 16.37 -1.07
N MET A 100 -9.04 15.08 -0.83
CA MET A 100 -10.03 14.02 -0.89
C MET A 100 -10.32 13.52 0.52
N HIS A 101 -11.60 13.39 0.89
CA HIS A 101 -11.99 12.83 2.18
C HIS A 101 -13.31 12.09 2.02
N GLY A 102 -13.24 10.76 1.90
CA GLY A 102 -14.41 9.91 1.66
C GLY A 102 -15.07 10.12 0.30
N LYS A 103 -14.29 10.54 -0.71
CA LYS A 103 -14.79 10.77 -2.07
C LYS A 103 -14.47 9.58 -2.96
N ILE A 104 -15.37 9.28 -3.89
CA ILE A 104 -15.20 8.21 -4.88
C ILE A 104 -14.62 8.81 -6.16
N SER A 105 -13.60 8.16 -6.73
CA SER A 105 -13.03 8.45 -8.06
C SER A 105 -13.05 7.19 -8.92
N GLU A 106 -13.06 7.37 -10.24
CA GLU A 106 -12.73 6.30 -11.18
C GLU A 106 -11.22 6.12 -11.24
N ILE A 107 -10.77 4.86 -11.19
CA ILE A 107 -9.37 4.45 -11.20
C ILE A 107 -9.11 3.65 -12.46
N THR A 108 -8.23 4.14 -13.32
CA THR A 108 -7.72 3.40 -14.50
C THR A 108 -6.39 2.76 -14.13
N HIS A 109 -6.12 1.55 -14.62
CA HIS A 109 -4.92 0.80 -14.24
C HIS A 109 -4.39 -0.12 -15.34
N THR A 110 -3.14 -0.57 -15.16
CA THR A 110 -2.43 -1.48 -16.08
C THR A 110 -2.85 -2.94 -15.95
N GLY A 111 -3.51 -3.32 -14.85
CA GLY A 111 -3.99 -4.68 -14.63
C GLY A 111 -2.88 -5.65 -14.23
N THR A 112 -1.83 -5.13 -13.59
CA THR A 112 -0.63 -5.89 -13.18
C THR A 112 -0.49 -5.90 -11.65
N GLY A 113 0.32 -6.84 -11.13
CA GLY A 113 0.58 -6.96 -9.69
C GLY A 113 -0.71 -7.13 -8.89
N VAL A 114 -0.88 -6.32 -7.84
CA VAL A 114 -2.09 -6.34 -6.99
C VAL A 114 -3.37 -5.96 -7.74
N LEU A 115 -3.26 -5.36 -8.93
CA LEU A 115 -4.40 -4.95 -9.76
C LEU A 115 -4.79 -5.99 -10.83
N ALA A 116 -4.14 -7.15 -10.85
CA ALA A 116 -4.41 -8.20 -11.81
C ALA A 116 -5.86 -8.71 -11.74
N GLY A 117 -6.49 -8.87 -12.91
CA GLY A 117 -7.86 -9.38 -13.04
C GLY A 117 -8.98 -8.43 -12.60
N LEU A 118 -8.65 -7.21 -12.15
CA LEU A 118 -9.64 -6.19 -11.81
C LEU A 118 -10.20 -5.51 -13.08
N PRO A 119 -11.49 -5.14 -13.12
CA PRO A 119 -12.04 -4.28 -14.17
C PRO A 119 -11.37 -2.91 -14.18
N SER A 120 -11.15 -2.36 -15.39
CA SER A 120 -10.61 -1.01 -15.56
C SER A 120 -11.47 -0.18 -16.51
N PRO A 121 -11.96 1.01 -16.10
CA PRO A 121 -11.81 1.59 -14.76
C PRO A 121 -12.70 0.92 -13.70
N PHE A 122 -12.40 1.14 -12.42
CA PHE A 122 -13.29 0.81 -11.29
C PHE A 122 -13.39 1.98 -10.28
N LYS A 123 -14.38 1.96 -9.40
CA LYS A 123 -14.59 3.01 -8.39
C LYS A 123 -13.87 2.71 -7.09
N ALA A 124 -13.09 3.68 -6.60
CA ALA A 124 -12.41 3.56 -5.30
C ALA A 124 -12.57 4.82 -4.44
N THR A 125 -12.54 4.62 -3.11
CA THR A 125 -12.61 5.69 -2.13
C THR A 125 -11.23 6.30 -1.86
N ARG A 126 -11.14 7.64 -1.83
CA ARG A 126 -9.93 8.43 -1.58
C ARG A 126 -10.08 9.30 -0.33
N TYR A 127 -9.06 9.32 0.51
CA TYR A 127 -9.00 10.13 1.75
C TYR A 127 -7.75 11.01 1.88
N HIS A 128 -6.95 11.13 0.82
CA HIS A 128 -5.65 11.76 0.88
C HIS A 128 -5.67 13.26 0.56
N SER A 129 -4.69 13.97 1.11
CA SER A 129 -4.37 15.38 0.78
C SER A 129 -2.95 15.55 0.24
N LEU A 130 -2.23 14.44 0.13
CA LEU A 130 -0.87 14.33 -0.38
C LEU A 130 -0.85 13.28 -1.49
N THR A 131 0.09 13.42 -2.40
CA THR A 131 0.34 12.49 -3.50
C THR A 131 1.82 12.48 -3.83
N ILE A 132 2.26 11.48 -4.59
CA ILE A 132 3.59 11.49 -5.20
C ILE A 132 3.57 12.35 -6.46
N GLU A 133 4.63 13.14 -6.66
CA GLU A 133 4.83 13.97 -7.85
C GLU A 133 5.31 13.09 -9.03
N PRO A 134 4.58 13.04 -10.17
CA PRO A 134 4.91 12.16 -11.28
C PRO A 134 6.35 12.30 -11.81
N ASP A 135 6.81 13.54 -11.99
CA ASP A 135 8.13 13.84 -12.56
C ASP A 135 9.30 13.50 -11.63
N SER A 136 9.02 13.17 -10.37
CA SER A 136 10.02 12.79 -9.38
C SER A 136 10.23 11.28 -9.26
N LEU A 137 9.40 10.47 -9.94
CA LEU A 137 9.45 9.02 -9.78
C LEU A 137 10.77 8.45 -10.34
N PRO A 138 11.50 7.65 -9.54
CA PRO A 138 12.69 6.96 -10.01
C PRO A 138 12.34 5.88 -11.03
N ASP A 139 13.29 5.54 -11.89
CA ASP A 139 13.11 4.49 -12.92
C ASP A 139 12.77 3.12 -12.32
N CYS A 140 13.07 2.84 -11.05
CA CYS A 140 12.73 1.55 -10.42
C CYS A 140 11.24 1.39 -10.07
N LEU A 141 10.45 2.47 -10.10
CA LEU A 141 9.02 2.46 -9.85
C LEU A 141 8.22 2.66 -11.14
N GLU A 142 7.11 1.94 -11.25
CA GLU A 142 6.13 2.08 -12.32
C GLU A 142 4.79 2.57 -11.77
N ILE A 143 4.18 3.54 -12.44
CA ILE A 143 2.79 3.93 -12.20
C ILE A 143 1.88 2.83 -12.75
N THR A 144 1.09 2.22 -11.87
CA THR A 144 0.18 1.12 -12.22
C THR A 144 -1.28 1.52 -12.21
N ALA A 145 -1.63 2.65 -11.58
CA ALA A 145 -2.98 3.20 -11.62
C ALA A 145 -2.99 4.73 -11.46
N GLU A 146 -4.01 5.35 -12.03
CA GLU A 146 -4.26 6.80 -11.98
C GLU A 146 -5.76 7.06 -11.80
N SER A 147 -6.10 8.16 -11.12
CA SER A 147 -7.49 8.64 -11.04
C SER A 147 -7.86 9.55 -12.20
N ASP A 148 -9.15 9.76 -12.38
CA ASP A 148 -9.75 10.71 -13.33
C ASP A 148 -9.21 12.14 -13.29
N ASP A 149 -8.62 12.56 -12.18
CA ASP A 149 -7.94 13.85 -11.98
C ASP A 149 -6.42 13.82 -12.19
N GLY A 150 -5.86 12.74 -12.73
CA GLY A 150 -4.45 12.59 -13.08
C GLY A 150 -3.52 12.37 -11.87
N VAL A 151 -4.08 12.00 -10.71
CA VAL A 151 -3.28 11.68 -9.52
C VAL A 151 -2.87 10.22 -9.56
N ILE A 152 -1.61 9.93 -9.22
CA ILE A 152 -1.12 8.55 -9.10
C ILE A 152 -1.93 7.81 -8.03
N GLN A 153 -2.47 6.66 -8.41
CA GLN A 153 -3.30 5.81 -7.56
C GLN A 153 -2.69 4.43 -7.31
N GLY A 154 -1.69 4.03 -8.09
CA GLY A 154 -1.00 2.76 -7.96
C GLY A 154 0.47 2.88 -8.35
N LEU A 155 1.33 2.19 -7.59
CA LEU A 155 2.74 2.01 -7.90
C LEU A 155 3.15 0.55 -7.74
N SER A 156 4.15 0.14 -8.51
CA SER A 156 4.86 -1.13 -8.34
C SER A 156 6.35 -0.91 -8.51
N HIS A 157 7.17 -1.58 -7.72
CA HIS A 157 8.59 -1.72 -8.06
C HIS A 157 8.73 -2.67 -9.27
N ARG A 158 9.69 -2.40 -10.15
CA ARG A 158 9.92 -3.21 -11.37
C ARG A 158 10.38 -4.62 -11.05
N ASP A 159 11.35 -4.74 -10.14
CA ASP A 159 12.03 -6.01 -9.84
C ASP A 159 11.66 -6.64 -8.48
N LEU A 160 10.91 -5.93 -7.64
CA LEU A 160 10.62 -6.33 -6.26
C LEU A 160 9.11 -6.50 -6.07
N PRO A 161 8.65 -7.42 -5.21
CA PRO A 161 7.23 -7.63 -4.91
C PRO A 161 6.66 -6.52 -3.99
N ILE A 162 6.88 -5.26 -4.37
CA ILE A 162 6.49 -4.07 -3.61
C ILE A 162 5.45 -3.31 -4.43
N HIS A 163 4.28 -3.15 -3.84
CA HIS A 163 3.13 -2.50 -4.46
C HIS A 163 2.57 -1.43 -3.52
N GLY A 164 2.07 -0.34 -4.07
CA GLY A 164 1.40 0.70 -3.30
C GLY A 164 0.12 1.13 -3.98
N VAL A 165 -0.95 1.34 -3.22
CA VAL A 165 -2.20 1.95 -3.71
C VAL A 165 -2.57 3.17 -2.86
N GLN A 166 -2.91 4.27 -3.53
CA GLN A 166 -3.20 5.55 -2.86
C GLN A 166 -4.67 5.64 -2.40
N PHE A 167 -5.57 4.90 -3.03
CA PHE A 167 -6.96 4.71 -2.60
C PHE A 167 -7.05 3.66 -1.48
N HIS A 168 -8.24 3.51 -0.90
CA HIS A 168 -8.51 2.62 0.22
C HIS A 168 -9.26 1.37 -0.25
N PRO A 169 -8.60 0.24 -0.55
CA PRO A 169 -9.26 -1.01 -0.92
C PRO A 169 -10.15 -1.57 0.20
N GLU A 170 -9.88 -1.22 1.46
CA GLU A 170 -10.64 -1.62 2.64
C GLU A 170 -11.91 -0.78 2.89
N SER A 171 -12.13 0.28 2.11
CA SER A 171 -13.34 1.08 2.22
C SER A 171 -14.52 0.33 1.63
N ILE A 172 -15.66 0.31 2.33
CA ILE A 172 -16.90 -0.32 1.88
C ILE A 172 -17.41 0.23 0.53
N SER A 173 -17.05 1.48 0.21
CA SER A 173 -17.44 2.15 -1.04
C SER A 173 -16.45 1.92 -2.18
N SER A 174 -15.35 1.20 -1.95
CA SER A 174 -14.40 0.81 -2.98
C SER A 174 -14.79 -0.53 -3.60
N GLU A 175 -14.75 -0.62 -4.92
CA GLU A 175 -14.99 -1.86 -5.64
C GLU A 175 -13.74 -2.75 -5.60
N HIS A 176 -13.95 -4.07 -5.57
CA HIS A 176 -12.91 -5.10 -5.71
C HIS A 176 -11.76 -5.10 -4.69
N GLY A 177 -11.94 -4.47 -3.52
CA GLY A 177 -10.94 -4.44 -2.44
C GLY A 177 -10.44 -5.82 -2.02
N HIS A 178 -11.33 -6.79 -1.83
CA HIS A 178 -10.97 -8.18 -1.49
C HIS A 178 -10.10 -8.84 -2.57
N GLN A 179 -10.41 -8.67 -3.85
CA GLN A 179 -9.61 -9.27 -4.92
C GLN A 179 -8.21 -8.67 -4.97
N LEU A 180 -8.07 -7.36 -4.76
CA LEU A 180 -6.77 -6.69 -4.70
C LEU A 180 -5.92 -7.25 -3.55
N ILE A 181 -6.51 -7.39 -2.36
CA ILE A 181 -5.82 -7.95 -1.20
C ILE A 181 -5.49 -9.42 -1.45
N GLN A 182 -6.39 -10.21 -2.05
CA GLN A 182 -6.13 -11.60 -2.43
C GLN A 182 -4.92 -11.71 -3.38
N ASN A 183 -4.84 -10.84 -4.40
CA ASN A 183 -3.69 -10.81 -5.31
C ASN A 183 -2.37 -10.57 -4.54
N PHE A 184 -2.36 -9.69 -3.54
CA PHE A 184 -1.19 -9.49 -2.68
C PHE A 184 -0.83 -10.74 -1.87
N LEU A 185 -1.82 -11.40 -1.25
CA LEU A 185 -1.58 -12.65 -0.51
C LEU A 185 -0.95 -13.73 -1.41
N ASP A 186 -1.42 -13.84 -2.65
CA ASP A 186 -0.93 -14.82 -3.62
C ASP A 186 0.51 -14.49 -4.07
N ILE A 187 0.82 -13.22 -4.30
CA ILE A 187 2.19 -12.74 -4.57
C ILE A 187 3.11 -13.10 -3.41
N SER A 188 2.66 -12.90 -2.17
CA SER A 188 3.46 -13.19 -0.98
C SER A 188 3.79 -14.67 -0.81
N ARG A 189 2.79 -15.54 -0.99
CA ARG A 189 2.97 -16.98 -0.80
C ARG A 189 3.77 -17.64 -1.92
N THR A 190 3.77 -17.05 -3.12
CA THR A 190 4.58 -17.55 -4.22
C THR A 190 6.08 -17.36 -3.96
N GLN A 191 6.48 -16.33 -3.20
CA GLN A 191 7.87 -16.10 -2.81
C GLN A 191 8.37 -17.08 -1.74
N GLU A 192 7.48 -17.63 -0.91
CA GLU A 192 7.86 -18.63 0.10
C GLU A 192 8.21 -20.00 -0.52
N ALA A 193 7.71 -20.28 -1.73
CA ALA A 193 7.93 -21.53 -2.45
C ALA A 193 9.17 -21.55 -3.36
N ALA A 194 9.88 -20.41 -3.52
CA ALA A 194 11.04 -20.24 -4.39
C ALA A 194 12.36 -20.26 -3.59
#